data_AF-A0AAU9VLN0-F1
#
_entry.id   AF-A0AAU9VLN0-F1
#
_cell.length_a   1.000
_cell.length_b   1.000
_cell.length_c   1.000
_cell.angle_alpha   90.00
_cell.angle_beta   90.00
_cell.angle_gamma   90.00
#
_symmetry.space_group_name_H-M   'P 1'
#
loop_
_entity.id
_entity.type
_entity.pdbx_description
1 polymer ?
#
loop_
_entity_poly.entity_id
_entity_poly.type
_entity_poly.pdbx_seq_one_letter_code
_entity_poly.pdbx_strand_id
1 'polypeptide(L)'
;MHFIQTILTLRMIFQCMGARSVFLLNTFEKVPKLPVDAKSFDFKMNKTAVPVNRTTYMYRVFEFPDLSGRHDIIDRIVQAGNEGVVHHMILYECGDNFPQIHVDFEGKINSPDKPPPVLQCIGISIMTAWAIGGQSFYYPEHVGLSFEGHPKFAVMEMHYDNPENKAGIIDSSGLRFHYTSQLRQYQAGILSVGWVVDPLMIIPPNQANWTTEGYCIKECTEEGLQGSPLECRAIRIFASIVHTHLAGRAIYTRHVRNGVELPEIIRDDNYDFNFQMIFVFQGDSLITVCKYQTENKQKLGGLASDDEMCLSFHYY
;
A
#
# COMPACT_ATOMS: atom_id res chain seq x y z
N MET A 1 -17.53 14.61 2.29
CA MET A 1 -16.77 14.80 3.55
C MET A 1 -15.92 13.56 3.69
N HIS A 2 -14.61 13.67 3.48
CA HIS A 2 -13.77 12.55 2.99
C HIS A 2 -12.55 12.28 3.86
N PHE A 3 -12.08 11.05 3.73
CA PHE A 3 -11.27 10.31 4.71
C PHE A 3 -9.87 10.09 4.18
N ILE A 4 -8.83 10.44 4.95
CA ILE A 4 -7.43 10.23 4.58
C ILE A 4 -6.61 9.86 5.82
N GLN A 5 -5.75 8.86 5.67
CA GLN A 5 -4.72 8.46 6.62
C GLN A 5 -3.36 9.00 6.15
N THR A 6 -2.77 9.96 6.85
CA THR A 6 -1.35 10.38 6.69
C THR A 6 -0.62 10.30 8.04
N ILE A 7 0.46 9.53 8.12
CA ILE A 7 1.12 9.12 9.39
C ILE A 7 2.00 10.26 9.93
N LEU A 8 1.47 11.09 10.83
CA LEU A 8 2.30 12.03 11.59
C LEU A 8 3.00 11.37 12.78
N THR A 9 4.30 11.67 12.93
CA THR A 9 5.11 11.29 14.09
C THR A 9 5.33 12.50 15.01
N LEU A 10 4.58 12.59 16.11
CA LEU A 10 4.81 13.60 17.14
C LEU A 10 5.69 13.04 18.27
N ARG A 11 6.79 13.72 18.62
CA ARG A 11 7.55 13.46 19.86
C ARG A 11 6.93 14.27 21.00
N MET A 12 6.06 13.66 21.81
CA MET A 12 5.67 14.25 23.10
C MET A 12 6.69 13.87 24.18
N ILE A 13 7.34 14.87 24.77
CA ILE A 13 8.30 14.68 25.86
C ILE A 13 7.51 14.64 27.19
N PHE A 14 7.11 13.46 27.62
CA PHE A 14 6.71 13.23 29.01
C PHE A 14 7.88 12.64 29.80
N GLN A 15 7.86 12.88 31.11
CA GLN A 15 8.96 12.68 32.07
C GLN A 15 9.39 11.20 32.30
N CYS A 16 8.87 10.28 31.48
CA CYS A 16 9.42 8.96 31.18
C CYS A 16 9.58 8.89 29.65
N MET A 17 10.82 8.83 29.14
CA MET A 17 11.11 8.97 27.71
C MET A 17 10.38 7.92 26.85
N GLY A 18 9.31 8.32 26.19
CA GLY A 18 8.58 7.51 25.21
C GLY A 18 7.95 8.43 24.17
N ALA A 19 8.01 8.04 22.90
CA ALA A 19 7.34 8.74 21.79
C ALA A 19 6.39 7.77 21.10
N ARG A 20 5.21 8.24 20.70
CA ARG A 20 4.22 7.47 19.95
C ARG A 20 3.69 8.34 18.82
N SER A 21 3.77 7.85 17.59
CA SER A 21 3.14 8.49 16.44
C SER A 21 1.62 8.37 16.55
N VAL A 22 0.91 9.48 16.37
CA VAL A 22 -0.55 9.55 16.49
C VAL A 22 -1.06 10.46 15.38
N PHE A 23 -2.12 10.01 14.70
CA PHE A 23 -2.90 10.85 13.81
C PHE A 23 -3.69 11.88 14.63
N LEU A 24 -3.23 13.13 14.64
CA LEU A 24 -3.90 14.22 15.38
C LEU A 24 -5.17 14.70 14.68
N LEU A 25 -5.23 14.56 13.36
CA LEU A 25 -6.35 15.01 12.55
C LEU A 25 -6.92 13.81 11.84
N ASN A 26 -7.88 13.19 12.51
CA ASN A 26 -8.57 12.02 12.03
C ASN A 26 -9.99 12.40 11.65
N THR A 27 -10.31 12.35 10.36
CA THR A 27 -11.66 12.69 9.85
C THR A 27 -12.65 11.54 9.96
N PHE A 28 -12.42 10.54 10.83
CA PHE A 28 -13.44 9.52 11.18
C PHE A 28 -14.60 10.12 12.00
N GLU A 29 -15.31 11.11 11.46
CA GLU A 29 -16.56 11.57 12.06
C GLU A 29 -17.68 10.54 11.83
N LYS A 30 -17.59 9.70 10.78
CA LYS A 30 -18.55 8.63 10.47
C LYS A 30 -17.89 7.43 9.80
N VAL A 31 -17.58 6.38 10.57
CA VAL A 31 -17.25 5.07 10.00
C VAL A 31 -18.47 4.58 9.20
N PRO A 32 -18.36 4.33 7.88
CA PRO A 32 -19.47 3.79 7.11
C PRO A 32 -19.94 2.47 7.71
N LYS A 33 -21.24 2.35 7.99
CA LYS A 33 -21.79 1.07 8.45
C LYS A 33 -21.83 0.12 7.27
N LEU A 34 -21.38 -1.11 7.50
CA LEU A 34 -21.57 -2.20 6.55
C LEU A 34 -23.07 -2.37 6.28
N PRO A 35 -23.47 -2.57 5.01
CA PRO A 35 -24.84 -2.96 4.68
C PRO A 35 -25.27 -4.22 5.44
N VAL A 36 -26.56 -4.35 5.72
CA VAL A 36 -27.10 -5.48 6.52
C VAL A 36 -26.89 -6.83 5.82
N ASP A 37 -26.82 -6.82 4.49
CA ASP A 37 -26.59 -7.98 3.64
C ASP A 37 -25.10 -8.24 3.33
N ALA A 38 -24.18 -7.50 3.98
CA ALA A 38 -22.76 -7.70 3.79
C ALA A 38 -22.32 -9.10 4.22
N LYS A 39 -21.64 -9.79 3.31
CA LYS A 39 -20.96 -11.07 3.52
C LYS A 39 -19.47 -10.82 3.69
N SER A 40 -18.74 -11.81 4.21
CA SER A 40 -17.30 -11.68 4.36
C SER A 40 -16.54 -12.97 4.04
N PHE A 41 -15.32 -12.83 3.52
CA PHE A 41 -14.35 -13.91 3.42
C PHE A 41 -12.96 -13.44 3.85
N ASP A 42 -12.10 -14.38 4.20
CA ASP A 42 -10.77 -14.10 4.76
C ASP A 42 -9.68 -14.68 3.86
N PHE A 43 -8.64 -13.88 3.60
CA PHE A 43 -7.35 -14.34 3.10
C PHE A 43 -6.35 -14.28 4.25
N LYS A 44 -5.88 -15.43 4.72
CA LYS A 44 -4.99 -15.53 5.90
C LYS A 44 -3.78 -16.37 5.59
N MET A 45 -2.69 -16.14 6.31
CA MET A 45 -1.51 -17.02 6.33
C MET A 45 -1.86 -18.41 6.91
N ASN A 46 -1.18 -19.48 6.47
CA ASN A 46 -1.55 -20.86 6.83
C ASN A 46 -0.80 -21.39 8.06
N LYS A 47 -1.03 -20.84 9.25
CA LYS A 47 -0.25 -21.18 10.45
C LYS A 47 1.26 -21.13 10.15
N THR A 48 1.66 -20.08 9.45
CA THR A 48 3.01 -19.88 8.93
C THR A 48 3.99 -19.78 10.08
N ALA A 49 5.06 -20.56 10.02
CA ALA A 49 6.20 -20.37 10.91
C ALA A 49 6.98 -19.13 10.49
N VAL A 50 6.88 -18.06 11.28
CA VAL A 50 7.59 -16.82 11.01
C VAL A 50 9.09 -17.07 11.18
N PRO A 51 9.93 -16.79 10.17
CA PRO A 51 11.36 -17.00 10.28
C PRO A 51 12.01 -16.12 11.36
N VAL A 52 13.12 -16.62 11.91
CA VAL A 52 13.93 -15.90 12.91
C VAL A 52 14.66 -14.69 12.33
N ASN A 53 14.73 -14.56 11.01
CA ASN A 53 15.36 -13.42 10.34
C ASN A 53 14.67 -12.12 10.74
N ARG A 54 15.44 -11.03 10.87
CA ARG A 54 14.90 -9.71 11.21
C ARG A 54 13.78 -9.28 10.26
N THR A 55 13.98 -9.44 8.96
CA THR A 55 13.02 -9.05 7.95
C THR A 55 12.69 -10.27 7.09
N THR A 56 11.41 -10.59 6.95
CA THR A 56 10.94 -11.67 6.06
C THR A 56 9.71 -11.23 5.30
N TYR A 57 9.74 -11.41 3.98
CA TYR A 57 8.57 -11.29 3.13
C TYR A 57 8.07 -12.68 2.73
N MET A 58 6.87 -13.01 3.18
CA MET A 58 6.16 -14.24 2.86
C MET A 58 5.04 -13.94 1.87
N TYR A 59 4.82 -14.84 0.93
CA TYR A 59 3.82 -14.69 -0.12
C TYR A 59 2.91 -15.89 -0.05
N ARG A 60 1.60 -15.65 -0.16
CA ARG A 60 0.60 -16.71 -0.25
C ARG A 60 -0.35 -16.42 -1.40
N VAL A 61 -0.61 -17.43 -2.21
CA VAL A 61 -1.59 -17.37 -3.30
C VAL A 61 -2.99 -17.68 -2.72
N PHE A 62 -4.01 -17.04 -3.28
CA PHE A 62 -5.41 -17.27 -2.95
C PHE A 62 -6.24 -17.35 -4.22
N GLU A 63 -7.27 -18.17 -4.18
CA GLU A 63 -8.37 -18.13 -5.14
C GLU A 63 -9.52 -17.29 -4.56
N PHE A 64 -10.06 -16.36 -5.34
CA PHE A 64 -11.25 -15.63 -4.92
C PHE A 64 -12.47 -16.56 -4.95
N PRO A 65 -13.37 -16.46 -3.96
CA PRO A 65 -14.70 -17.06 -4.10
C PRO A 65 -15.42 -16.50 -5.35
N ASP A 66 -16.44 -17.23 -5.83
CA ASP A 66 -17.35 -16.67 -6.85
C ASP A 66 -18.20 -15.56 -6.24
N LEU A 67 -18.02 -14.35 -6.76
CA LEU A 67 -18.46 -13.14 -6.09
C LEU A 67 -18.98 -12.09 -7.10
N SER A 68 -20.18 -12.32 -7.60
CA SER A 68 -20.88 -11.43 -8.52
C SER A 68 -21.33 -10.12 -7.86
N GLY A 69 -21.04 -8.99 -8.53
CA GLY A 69 -21.60 -7.66 -8.26
C GLY A 69 -21.15 -7.00 -6.96
N ARG A 70 -19.85 -6.79 -6.70
CA ARG A 70 -19.38 -6.44 -5.35
C ARG A 70 -19.06 -4.98 -5.02
N HIS A 71 -19.24 -4.67 -3.73
CA HIS A 71 -18.50 -3.69 -2.95
C HIS A 71 -17.40 -4.41 -2.17
N ASP A 72 -16.29 -3.77 -1.82
CA ASP A 72 -15.37 -4.32 -0.81
C ASP A 72 -15.04 -3.28 0.28
N ILE A 73 -15.17 -3.68 1.55
CA ILE A 73 -14.44 -3.07 2.68
C ILE A 73 -13.35 -4.06 3.08
N ILE A 74 -12.15 -3.54 3.33
CA ILE A 74 -10.99 -4.37 3.63
C ILE A 74 -10.58 -4.09 5.07
N ASP A 75 -10.76 -5.10 5.91
CA ASP A 75 -10.35 -5.13 7.30
C ASP A 75 -9.05 -5.93 7.46
N ARG A 76 -8.25 -5.53 8.44
CA ARG A 76 -7.08 -6.30 8.86
C ARG A 76 -7.49 -7.42 9.81
N ILE A 77 -6.82 -8.57 9.69
CA ILE A 77 -6.82 -9.64 10.68
C ILE A 77 -5.39 -9.78 11.17
N VAL A 78 -5.08 -9.27 12.35
CA VAL A 78 -3.78 -9.52 12.99
C VAL A 78 -4.00 -10.54 14.11
N GLN A 79 -3.26 -11.66 14.07
CA GLN A 79 -3.34 -12.69 15.10
C GLN A 79 -2.87 -12.11 16.44
N ALA A 80 -3.67 -12.35 17.49
CA ALA A 80 -3.33 -11.90 18.83
C ALA A 80 -1.95 -12.42 19.26
N GLY A 81 -1.09 -11.52 19.74
CA GLY A 81 0.30 -11.80 20.13
C GLY A 81 1.32 -11.52 19.02
N ASN A 82 0.89 -11.33 17.77
CA ASN A 82 1.77 -11.06 16.63
C ASN A 82 1.74 -9.59 16.18
N GLU A 83 1.07 -8.70 16.90
CA GLU A 83 0.94 -7.27 16.57
C GLU A 83 2.28 -6.53 16.49
N GLY A 84 3.29 -7.03 17.20
CA GLY A 84 4.65 -6.49 17.15
C GLY A 84 5.53 -7.03 16.03
N VAL A 85 5.03 -7.98 15.23
CA VAL A 85 5.82 -8.68 14.19
C VAL A 85 5.20 -8.52 12.80
N VAL A 86 3.88 -8.51 12.68
CA VAL A 86 3.18 -8.24 11.42
C VAL A 86 3.33 -6.76 11.06
N HIS A 87 4.18 -6.45 10.07
CA HIS A 87 4.55 -5.07 9.74
C HIS A 87 3.66 -4.47 8.65
N HIS A 88 3.46 -5.17 7.53
CA HIS A 88 2.49 -4.79 6.50
C HIS A 88 1.98 -5.99 5.70
N MET A 89 0.83 -5.79 5.06
CA MET A 89 0.17 -6.73 4.16
C MET A 89 -0.18 -6.03 2.86
N ILE A 90 0.14 -6.63 1.72
CA ILE A 90 -0.22 -6.11 0.39
C ILE A 90 -0.89 -7.25 -0.37
N LEU A 91 -2.01 -6.97 -1.03
CA LEU A 91 -2.66 -7.93 -1.91
C LEU A 91 -2.51 -7.48 -3.36
N TYR A 92 -2.05 -8.39 -4.21
CA TYR A 92 -1.89 -8.18 -5.64
C TYR A 92 -2.92 -9.00 -6.41
N GLU A 93 -3.51 -8.40 -7.44
CA GLU A 93 -4.33 -9.10 -8.43
C GLU A 93 -3.44 -9.79 -9.46
N CYS A 94 -3.74 -11.05 -9.77
CA CYS A 94 -3.03 -11.76 -10.83
C CYS A 94 -3.86 -11.77 -12.11
N GLY A 95 -3.18 -11.79 -13.26
CA GLY A 95 -3.84 -11.90 -14.56
C GLY A 95 -4.61 -13.21 -14.72
N ASP A 96 -5.61 -13.20 -15.61
CA ASP A 96 -6.52 -14.33 -15.86
C ASP A 96 -5.84 -15.65 -16.27
N ASN A 97 -4.60 -15.56 -16.75
CA ASN A 97 -3.77 -16.70 -17.16
C ASN A 97 -2.95 -17.32 -16.02
N PHE A 98 -3.13 -16.86 -14.77
CA PHE A 98 -2.38 -17.39 -13.63
C PHE A 98 -2.67 -18.90 -13.44
N PRO A 99 -1.63 -19.76 -13.33
CA PRO A 99 -1.84 -21.21 -13.26
C PRO A 99 -2.42 -21.68 -11.92
N GLN A 100 -3.57 -22.37 -11.98
CA GLN A 100 -4.28 -22.90 -10.80
C GLN A 100 -3.43 -23.86 -9.93
N ILE A 101 -2.42 -24.51 -10.51
CA ILE A 101 -1.49 -25.39 -9.78
C ILE A 101 -0.75 -24.67 -8.64
N HIS A 102 -0.74 -23.33 -8.63
CA HIS A 102 -0.06 -22.53 -7.60
C HIS A 102 -0.98 -21.93 -6.54
N VAL A 103 -2.29 -22.23 -6.53
CA VAL A 103 -3.29 -21.62 -5.62
C VAL A 103 -2.94 -21.75 -4.14
N ASP A 104 -2.28 -22.84 -3.74
CA ASP A 104 -1.90 -23.08 -2.35
C ASP A 104 -0.42 -22.78 -2.05
N PHE A 105 0.28 -22.13 -2.98
CA PHE A 105 1.68 -21.76 -2.75
C PHE A 105 1.79 -20.77 -1.59
N GLU A 106 2.66 -21.10 -0.63
CA GLU A 106 3.09 -20.20 0.43
C GLU A 106 4.61 -20.28 0.60
N GLY A 107 5.32 -19.15 0.53
CA GLY A 107 6.78 -19.15 0.60
C GLY A 107 7.43 -17.78 0.58
N LYS A 108 8.76 -17.75 0.73
CA LYS A 108 9.55 -16.50 0.65
C LYS A 108 9.75 -16.06 -0.80
N ILE A 109 9.75 -14.75 -1.07
CA ILE A 109 10.09 -14.20 -2.40
C ILE A 109 11.51 -14.53 -2.87
N ASN A 110 12.44 -14.73 -1.95
CA ASN A 110 13.82 -15.09 -2.27
C ASN A 110 14.05 -16.60 -2.30
N SER A 111 12.99 -17.42 -2.23
CA SER A 111 13.10 -18.87 -2.36
C SER A 111 13.48 -19.26 -3.79
N PRO A 112 14.45 -20.17 -4.00
CA PRO A 112 14.77 -20.69 -5.33
C PRO A 112 13.59 -21.44 -5.98
N ASP A 113 12.70 -22.01 -5.19
CA ASP A 113 11.57 -22.82 -5.65
C ASP A 113 10.30 -21.98 -5.96
N LYS A 114 10.46 -20.67 -6.11
CA LYS A 114 9.32 -19.76 -6.35
C LYS A 114 8.74 -19.94 -7.75
N PRO A 115 7.41 -20.06 -7.89
CA PRO A 115 6.79 -20.09 -9.20
C PRO A 115 6.96 -18.75 -9.94
N PRO A 116 7.46 -18.74 -11.19
CA PRO A 116 7.53 -17.52 -11.99
C PRO A 116 6.21 -16.73 -12.10
N PRO A 117 5.02 -17.38 -12.21
CA PRO A 117 3.75 -16.65 -12.24
C PRO A 117 3.47 -15.81 -10.99
N VAL A 118 3.95 -16.24 -9.80
CA VAL A 118 3.79 -15.47 -8.56
C VAL A 118 4.60 -14.17 -8.63
N LEU A 119 5.81 -14.22 -9.17
CA LEU A 119 6.64 -13.02 -9.37
C LEU A 119 6.08 -12.04 -10.38
N GLN A 120 5.39 -12.53 -11.41
CA GLN A 120 4.76 -11.67 -12.41
C GLN A 120 3.53 -10.95 -11.87
N CYS A 121 2.89 -11.50 -10.83
CA CYS A 121 1.71 -10.93 -10.19
C CYS A 121 2.06 -9.79 -9.22
N ILE A 122 3.18 -9.90 -8.51
CA ILE A 122 3.58 -8.91 -7.49
C ILE A 122 4.10 -7.60 -8.11
N GLY A 123 3.83 -6.48 -7.43
CA GLY A 123 4.38 -5.16 -7.75
C GLY A 123 3.62 -4.32 -8.77
N ILE A 124 2.80 -4.94 -9.65
CA ILE A 124 2.10 -4.21 -10.73
C ILE A 124 0.65 -3.89 -10.36
N SER A 125 -0.08 -4.87 -9.81
CA SER A 125 -1.54 -4.77 -9.64
C SER A 125 -1.94 -4.77 -8.16
N ILE A 126 -1.59 -3.72 -7.41
CA ILE A 126 -1.93 -3.61 -5.99
C ILE A 126 -3.44 -3.39 -5.83
N MET A 127 -4.11 -4.28 -5.12
CA MET A 127 -5.53 -4.19 -4.79
C MET A 127 -5.77 -3.46 -3.48
N THR A 128 -4.90 -3.71 -2.51
CA THR A 128 -4.97 -3.11 -1.17
C THR A 128 -3.64 -3.24 -0.46
N ALA A 129 -3.36 -2.30 0.43
CA ALA A 129 -2.23 -2.33 1.33
C ALA A 129 -2.69 -1.97 2.74
N TRP A 130 -2.09 -2.62 3.73
CA TRP A 130 -2.22 -2.28 5.14
C TRP A 130 -0.82 -2.28 5.76
N ALA A 131 -0.53 -1.32 6.64
CA ALA A 131 0.71 -1.29 7.41
C ALA A 131 0.43 -0.99 8.89
N ILE A 132 1.41 -1.30 9.73
CA ILE A 132 1.38 -1.03 11.17
C ILE A 132 0.95 0.42 11.47
N GLY A 133 0.06 0.58 12.45
CA GLY A 133 -0.57 1.87 12.76
C GLY A 133 -1.84 2.19 11.95
N GLY A 134 -2.05 1.50 10.82
CA GLY A 134 -3.26 1.61 10.01
C GLY A 134 -4.49 1.01 10.71
N GLN A 135 -5.60 1.75 10.69
CA GLN A 135 -6.90 1.20 11.07
C GLN A 135 -7.57 0.49 9.87
N SER A 136 -8.78 -0.04 10.07
CA SER A 136 -9.62 -0.49 8.96
C SER A 136 -9.80 0.61 7.92
N PHE A 137 -9.72 0.25 6.64
CA PHE A 137 -9.90 1.18 5.54
C PHE A 137 -11.30 1.05 4.97
N TYR A 138 -12.04 2.17 4.95
CA TYR A 138 -13.40 2.23 4.45
C TYR A 138 -13.46 3.05 3.17
N TYR A 139 -13.83 2.41 2.07
CA TYR A 139 -14.05 3.11 0.81
C TYR A 139 -15.25 4.08 0.91
N PRO A 140 -15.19 5.25 0.25
CA PRO A 140 -16.33 6.17 0.13
C PRO A 140 -17.59 5.46 -0.39
N GLU A 141 -18.79 5.83 0.08
CA GLU A 141 -20.05 5.13 -0.23
C GLU A 141 -20.33 4.87 -1.73
N HIS A 142 -19.80 5.73 -2.61
CA HIS A 142 -19.96 5.67 -4.07
C HIS A 142 -18.79 4.99 -4.80
N VAL A 143 -17.75 4.55 -4.08
CA VAL A 143 -16.53 3.91 -4.62
C VAL A 143 -16.31 2.55 -3.99
N GLY A 144 -16.05 1.50 -4.76
CA GLY A 144 -15.73 0.17 -4.23
C GLY A 144 -14.70 -0.53 -5.09
N LEU A 145 -13.92 -1.41 -4.46
CA LEU A 145 -13.11 -2.34 -5.25
C LEU A 145 -14.07 -3.24 -6.01
N SER A 146 -13.87 -3.31 -7.32
CA SER A 146 -14.66 -4.11 -8.23
C SER A 146 -13.68 -4.63 -9.26
N PHE A 147 -13.92 -5.86 -9.69
CA PHE A 147 -13.01 -6.51 -10.59
C PHE A 147 -13.69 -6.78 -11.91
N GLU A 148 -13.08 -6.34 -12.99
CA GLU A 148 -13.46 -6.76 -14.32
C GLU A 148 -13.05 -8.24 -14.50
N GLY A 149 -13.95 -9.10 -14.95
CA GLY A 149 -13.60 -10.47 -15.31
C GLY A 149 -13.53 -11.53 -14.19
N HIS A 150 -13.82 -11.17 -12.92
CA HIS A 150 -13.66 -12.05 -11.75
C HIS A 150 -12.20 -12.55 -11.61
N PRO A 151 -11.30 -11.80 -10.93
CA PRO A 151 -9.94 -12.21 -10.73
C PRO A 151 -10.02 -13.50 -9.97
N LYS A 152 -9.48 -14.53 -10.59
CA LYS A 152 -9.50 -15.86 -10.01
C LYS A 152 -8.49 -15.94 -8.89
N PHE A 153 -7.39 -15.19 -9.01
CA PHE A 153 -6.24 -15.37 -8.13
C PHE A 153 -5.68 -14.04 -7.63
N ALA A 154 -5.24 -14.05 -6.37
CA ALA A 154 -4.46 -12.98 -5.78
C ALA A 154 -3.23 -13.55 -5.06
N VAL A 155 -2.22 -12.71 -4.92
CA VAL A 155 -1.03 -12.99 -4.09
C VAL A 155 -1.02 -12.01 -2.95
N MET A 156 -1.05 -12.50 -1.71
CA MET A 156 -0.81 -11.67 -0.54
C MET A 156 0.67 -11.71 -0.18
N GLU A 157 1.29 -10.55 -0.11
CA GLU A 157 2.58 -10.32 0.52
C GLU A 157 2.37 -9.96 1.98
N MET A 158 3.04 -10.69 2.86
CA MET A 158 3.08 -10.51 4.30
C MET A 158 4.51 -10.21 4.71
N HIS A 159 4.74 -8.98 5.17
CA HIS A 159 6.03 -8.57 5.72
C HIS A 159 6.03 -8.72 7.24
N TYR A 160 6.94 -9.57 7.71
CA TYR A 160 7.28 -9.72 9.12
C TYR A 160 8.57 -8.95 9.45
N ASP A 161 8.49 -8.06 10.44
CA ASP A 161 9.64 -7.45 11.10
C ASP A 161 9.80 -8.09 12.49
N ASN A 162 10.82 -8.93 12.65
CA ASN A 162 11.14 -9.68 13.86
C ASN A 162 12.45 -9.14 14.48
N PRO A 163 12.42 -7.95 15.10
CA PRO A 163 13.63 -7.25 15.57
C PRO A 163 14.40 -8.01 16.66
N GLU A 164 13.72 -8.88 17.40
CA GLU A 164 14.32 -9.71 18.46
C GLU A 164 14.76 -11.10 17.97
N ASN A 165 14.62 -11.39 16.67
CA ASN A 165 14.95 -12.69 16.07
C ASN A 165 14.30 -13.88 16.80
N LYS A 166 13.08 -13.69 17.33
CA LYS A 166 12.36 -14.70 18.11
C LYS A 166 12.02 -15.91 17.26
N ALA A 167 12.25 -17.10 17.81
CA ALA A 167 11.83 -18.37 17.22
C ALA A 167 10.46 -18.81 17.74
N GLY A 168 9.81 -19.73 17.03
CA GLY A 168 8.56 -20.36 17.47
C GLY A 168 7.30 -19.52 17.30
N ILE A 169 7.38 -18.38 16.60
CA ILE A 169 6.21 -17.57 16.25
C ILE A 169 5.45 -18.28 15.11
N ILE A 170 4.15 -18.45 15.32
CA ILE A 170 3.21 -19.01 14.34
C ILE A 170 2.17 -17.94 14.04
N ASP A 171 1.92 -17.68 12.76
CA ASP A 171 1.02 -16.63 12.32
C ASP A 171 -0.10 -17.13 11.40
N SER A 172 -1.29 -16.55 11.56
CA SER A 172 -2.46 -16.74 10.70
C SER A 172 -3.16 -15.40 10.46
N SER A 173 -2.39 -14.31 10.42
CA SER A 173 -2.84 -12.97 10.09
C SER A 173 -3.18 -12.86 8.60
N GLY A 174 -3.87 -11.79 8.21
CA GLY A 174 -4.28 -11.55 6.83
C GLY A 174 -5.33 -10.45 6.69
N LEU A 175 -6.15 -10.57 5.65
CA LEU A 175 -7.15 -9.59 5.25
C LEU A 175 -8.56 -10.19 5.29
N ARG A 176 -9.53 -9.39 5.72
CA ARG A 176 -10.95 -9.69 5.63
C ARG A 176 -11.59 -8.78 4.60
N PHE A 177 -12.28 -9.37 3.65
CA PHE A 177 -13.08 -8.66 2.68
C PHE A 177 -14.54 -8.72 3.10
N HIS A 178 -15.19 -7.57 3.18
CA HIS A 178 -16.64 -7.48 3.33
C HIS A 178 -17.27 -7.00 2.04
N TYR A 179 -18.26 -7.73 1.55
CA TYR A 179 -18.85 -7.48 0.24
C TYR A 179 -20.36 -7.62 0.20
N THR A 180 -20.99 -6.96 -0.77
CA THR A 180 -22.43 -7.12 -1.06
C THR A 180 -22.63 -7.46 -2.54
N SER A 181 -23.87 -7.66 -3.00
CA SER A 181 -24.19 -8.05 -4.39
C SER A 181 -24.53 -6.87 -5.31
N GLN A 182 -24.42 -5.62 -4.84
CA GLN A 182 -24.60 -4.43 -5.66
C GLN A 182 -23.24 -3.84 -6.08
N LEU A 183 -23.16 -3.18 -7.23
CA LEU A 183 -21.94 -2.45 -7.61
C LEU A 183 -22.04 -1.00 -7.13
N ARG A 184 -20.91 -0.41 -6.72
CA ARG A 184 -20.81 1.03 -6.51
C ARG A 184 -20.77 1.78 -7.83
N GLN A 185 -21.05 3.08 -7.76
CA GLN A 185 -21.03 3.97 -8.92
C GLN A 185 -19.66 3.99 -9.60
N TYR A 186 -18.58 3.91 -8.82
CA TYR A 186 -17.21 3.92 -9.33
C TYR A 186 -16.40 2.75 -8.77
N GLN A 187 -15.51 2.23 -9.63
CA GLN A 187 -14.51 1.24 -9.25
C GLN A 187 -13.30 1.95 -8.66
N ALA A 188 -12.75 1.39 -7.59
CA ALA A 188 -11.54 1.88 -6.97
C ALA A 188 -10.30 1.32 -7.66
N GLY A 189 -9.28 2.15 -7.82
CA GLY A 189 -7.94 1.73 -8.22
C GLY A 189 -6.86 2.27 -7.29
N ILE A 190 -5.66 1.70 -7.39
CA ILE A 190 -4.46 2.21 -6.72
C ILE A 190 -3.43 2.55 -7.79
N LEU A 191 -2.99 3.81 -7.81
CA LEU A 191 -1.88 4.29 -8.63
C LEU A 191 -0.64 4.38 -7.76
N SER A 192 0.36 3.55 -8.04
CA SER A 192 1.68 3.62 -7.39
C SER A 192 2.59 4.60 -8.15
N VAL A 193 3.18 5.56 -7.45
CA VAL A 193 4.15 6.53 -8.01
C VAL A 193 5.36 6.57 -7.10
N GLY A 194 6.55 6.38 -7.66
CA GLY A 194 7.75 6.29 -6.85
C GLY A 194 8.95 5.80 -7.62
N TRP A 195 10.02 5.54 -6.88
CA TRP A 195 11.18 4.86 -7.41
C TRP A 195 10.95 3.36 -7.34
N VAL A 196 11.28 2.64 -8.41
CA VAL A 196 11.22 1.18 -8.41
C VAL A 196 12.06 0.61 -7.27
N VAL A 197 11.56 -0.39 -6.55
CA VAL A 197 12.29 -1.03 -5.46
C VAL A 197 13.44 -1.86 -6.05
N ASP A 198 14.58 -1.20 -6.25
CA ASP A 198 15.74 -1.74 -6.95
C ASP A 198 17.05 -1.20 -6.35
N PRO A 199 18.11 -2.03 -6.24
CA PRO A 199 19.43 -1.61 -5.73
C PRO A 199 20.09 -0.46 -6.50
N LEU A 200 19.62 -0.13 -7.70
CA LEU A 200 20.03 1.05 -8.46
C LEU A 200 19.55 2.36 -7.85
N MET A 201 18.59 2.34 -6.91
CA MET A 201 18.34 3.48 -6.03
C MET A 201 19.48 3.60 -5.02
N ILE A 202 20.35 4.61 -5.16
CA ILE A 202 21.51 4.76 -4.28
C ILE A 202 21.40 6.06 -3.50
N ILE A 203 21.44 5.97 -2.18
CA ILE A 203 21.52 7.10 -1.26
C ILE A 203 22.91 7.05 -0.60
N PRO A 204 23.80 8.02 -0.87
CA PRO A 204 25.15 8.03 -0.32
C PRO A 204 25.18 8.05 1.22
N PRO A 205 26.31 7.67 1.86
CA PRO A 205 26.51 7.90 3.28
C PRO A 205 26.68 9.39 3.59
N ASN A 206 26.51 9.74 4.87
CA ASN A 206 26.74 11.05 5.47
C ASN A 206 25.93 12.19 4.83
N GLN A 207 24.71 11.90 4.39
CA GLN A 207 23.83 12.91 3.80
C GLN A 207 22.92 13.49 4.89
N ALA A 208 23.06 14.79 5.15
CA ALA A 208 22.15 15.51 6.04
C ALA A 208 20.75 15.69 5.41
N ASN A 209 20.69 15.78 4.08
CA ASN A 209 19.47 15.89 3.29
C ASN A 209 19.73 15.42 1.86
N TRP A 210 19.36 14.18 1.55
CA TRP A 210 19.41 13.60 0.20
C TRP A 210 18.01 13.52 -0.38
N THR A 211 17.84 13.82 -1.67
CA THR A 211 16.53 13.75 -2.35
C THR A 211 16.57 12.71 -3.46
N THR A 212 15.55 11.85 -3.48
CA THR A 212 15.25 10.92 -4.59
C THR A 212 13.87 11.24 -5.12
N GLU A 213 13.70 11.20 -6.45
CA GLU A 213 12.43 11.46 -7.12
C GLU A 213 12.04 10.29 -8.03
N GLY A 214 10.81 9.81 -7.90
CA GLY A 214 10.19 8.84 -8.81
C GLY A 214 9.04 9.44 -9.60
N TYR A 215 8.78 8.96 -10.81
CA TYR A 215 7.92 9.63 -11.79
C TYR A 215 6.85 8.72 -12.38
N CYS A 216 5.63 9.24 -12.49
CA CYS A 216 4.70 8.89 -13.57
C CYS A 216 4.61 10.12 -14.48
N ILE A 217 5.34 10.08 -15.59
CA ILE A 217 5.40 11.17 -16.58
C ILE A 217 4.08 11.30 -17.35
N LYS A 218 3.91 12.37 -18.13
CA LYS A 218 2.69 12.62 -18.89
C LYS A 218 2.27 11.43 -19.77
N GLU A 219 3.24 10.74 -20.38
CA GLU A 219 2.97 9.57 -21.22
C GLU A 219 2.38 8.41 -20.40
N CYS A 220 2.79 8.27 -19.14
CA CYS A 220 2.26 7.27 -18.21
C CYS A 220 0.77 7.53 -17.89
N THR A 221 0.36 8.78 -17.64
CA THR A 221 -1.07 9.10 -17.43
C THR A 221 -1.86 9.12 -18.73
N GLU A 222 -1.27 9.53 -19.85
CA GLU A 222 -1.89 9.47 -21.18
C GLU A 222 -2.25 8.04 -21.57
N GLU A 223 -1.37 7.07 -21.31
CA GLU A 223 -1.60 5.65 -21.58
C GLU A 223 -2.48 5.01 -20.51
N GLY A 224 -2.12 5.15 -19.24
CA GLY A 224 -2.78 4.46 -18.13
C GLY A 224 -4.24 4.89 -17.93
N LEU A 225 -4.61 6.10 -18.35
CA LEU A 225 -5.97 6.62 -18.19
C LEU A 225 -6.83 6.54 -19.47
N GLN A 226 -6.37 5.89 -20.54
CA GLN A 226 -7.13 5.82 -21.81
C GLN A 226 -8.52 5.19 -21.67
N GLY A 227 -8.64 4.21 -20.78
CA GLY A 227 -9.87 3.48 -20.49
C GLY A 227 -10.76 4.11 -19.41
N SER A 228 -10.37 5.25 -18.82
CA SER A 228 -11.19 5.84 -17.75
C SER A 228 -12.57 6.27 -18.26
N PRO A 229 -13.67 5.87 -17.58
CA PRO A 229 -15.04 6.27 -17.95
C PRO A 229 -15.40 7.68 -17.45
N LEU A 230 -14.52 8.32 -16.67
CA LEU A 230 -14.76 9.66 -16.14
C LEU A 230 -14.57 10.73 -17.24
N GLU A 231 -15.21 11.88 -17.04
CA GLU A 231 -15.06 13.03 -17.93
C GLU A 231 -13.58 13.40 -18.09
N CYS A 232 -13.18 13.76 -19.32
CA CYS A 232 -11.78 14.02 -19.69
C CYS A 232 -10.82 12.86 -19.41
N ARG A 233 -11.34 11.63 -19.25
CA ARG A 233 -10.57 10.41 -18.96
C ARG A 233 -9.67 10.59 -17.73
N ALA A 234 -10.26 11.13 -16.67
CA ALA A 234 -9.59 11.44 -15.41
C ALA A 234 -9.59 10.27 -14.43
N ILE A 235 -8.83 10.41 -13.34
CA ILE A 235 -9.04 9.67 -12.09
C ILE A 235 -9.24 10.66 -10.94
N ARG A 236 -9.87 10.22 -9.86
CA ARG A 236 -10.17 11.07 -8.71
C ARG A 236 -9.55 10.52 -7.43
N ILE A 237 -8.38 11.03 -7.08
CA ILE A 237 -7.68 10.61 -5.87
C ILE A 237 -8.49 11.01 -4.63
N PHE A 238 -8.85 10.03 -3.82
CA PHE A 238 -9.63 10.20 -2.59
C PHE A 238 -8.89 9.76 -1.32
N ALA A 239 -7.82 8.97 -1.45
CA ALA A 239 -6.90 8.68 -0.35
C ALA A 239 -5.48 8.46 -0.88
N SER A 240 -4.47 8.60 -0.03
CA SER A 240 -3.08 8.32 -0.40
C SER A 240 -2.28 7.82 0.79
N ILE A 241 -1.34 6.91 0.54
CA ILE A 241 -0.40 6.36 1.52
C ILE A 241 1.01 6.60 0.98
N VAL A 242 1.94 6.99 1.85
CA VAL A 242 3.33 7.23 1.51
C VAL A 242 4.23 6.25 2.29
N HIS A 243 5.35 5.84 1.70
CA HIS A 243 6.22 4.81 2.28
C HIS A 243 7.70 5.07 2.03
N THR A 244 8.47 5.05 3.13
CA THR A 244 9.95 5.03 3.19
C THR A 244 10.39 4.08 4.30
N HIS A 245 11.67 3.73 4.36
CA HIS A 245 12.25 3.05 5.53
C HIS A 245 12.89 4.07 6.49
N LEU A 246 13.92 3.64 7.25
CA LEU A 246 14.42 4.29 8.46
C LEU A 246 15.17 5.62 8.24
N ALA A 247 15.79 5.80 7.08
CA ALA A 247 16.48 7.02 6.69
C ALA A 247 15.51 8.09 6.17
N GLY A 248 14.27 7.75 5.84
CA GLY A 248 13.24 8.70 5.40
C GLY A 248 12.96 9.80 6.42
N ARG A 249 12.79 11.04 5.95
CA ARG A 249 12.54 12.23 6.77
C ARG A 249 11.35 13.06 6.29
N ALA A 250 11.08 13.06 4.99
CA ALA A 250 9.92 13.70 4.39
C ALA A 250 9.58 13.01 3.07
N ILE A 251 8.30 13.00 2.72
CA ILE A 251 7.82 12.44 1.47
C ILE A 251 6.58 13.19 0.99
N TYR A 252 6.54 13.52 -0.30
CA TYR A 252 5.41 14.20 -0.91
C TYR A 252 5.29 13.88 -2.39
N THR A 253 4.09 14.02 -2.95
CA THR A 253 3.84 13.81 -4.37
C THR A 253 3.43 15.12 -5.03
N ARG A 254 4.27 15.62 -5.95
CA ARG A 254 3.99 16.80 -6.76
C ARG A 254 3.06 16.43 -7.90
N HIS A 255 2.19 17.35 -8.29
CA HIS A 255 1.27 17.21 -9.41
C HIS A 255 1.57 18.29 -10.44
N VAL A 256 1.85 17.91 -11.68
CA VAL A 256 2.20 18.85 -12.75
C VAL A 256 1.22 18.68 -13.90
N ARG A 257 0.66 19.80 -14.38
CA ARG A 257 -0.21 19.84 -15.56
C ARG A 257 0.31 20.88 -16.53
N ASN A 258 0.60 20.46 -17.77
CA ASN A 258 1.10 21.35 -18.83
C ASN A 258 2.32 22.19 -18.39
N GLY A 259 3.25 21.57 -17.64
CA GLY A 259 4.46 22.25 -17.14
C GLY A 259 4.24 23.17 -15.94
N VAL A 260 3.01 23.29 -15.42
CA VAL A 260 2.68 24.06 -14.22
C VAL A 260 2.47 23.11 -13.04
N GLU A 261 3.16 23.37 -11.94
CA GLU A 261 2.98 22.63 -10.69
C GLU A 261 1.68 23.08 -10.01
N LEU A 262 0.80 22.12 -9.79
CA LEU A 262 -0.46 22.22 -9.05
C LEU A 262 -0.22 21.89 -7.57
N PRO A 263 -1.21 22.08 -6.68
CA PRO A 263 -1.08 21.65 -5.29
C PRO A 263 -0.64 20.18 -5.18
N GLU A 264 0.23 19.91 -4.20
CA GLU A 264 0.76 18.57 -3.93
C GLU A 264 -0.39 17.59 -3.66
N ILE A 265 -0.25 16.35 -4.15
CA ILE A 265 -1.25 15.32 -3.90
C ILE A 265 -1.25 14.93 -2.44
N ILE A 266 -0.09 14.63 -1.89
CA ILE A 266 0.08 14.28 -0.48
C ILE A 266 1.42 14.85 -0.04
N ARG A 267 1.47 15.32 1.20
CA ARG A 267 2.70 15.76 1.86
C ARG A 267 2.74 15.22 3.28
N ASP A 268 3.85 14.60 3.62
CA ASP A 268 4.16 14.21 5.00
C ASP A 268 5.45 14.87 5.46
N ASP A 269 5.28 16.12 5.89
CA ASP A 269 6.29 16.92 6.62
C ASP A 269 5.83 17.20 8.07
N ASN A 270 4.66 16.69 8.47
CA ASN A 270 3.70 17.11 9.52
C ASN A 270 2.49 17.99 9.09
N TYR A 271 1.53 17.36 8.39
CA TYR A 271 0.14 17.77 8.07
C TYR A 271 -0.11 19.06 7.26
N ASP A 272 -0.92 18.92 6.20
CA ASP A 272 -1.59 20.01 5.48
C ASP A 272 -3.11 19.76 5.45
N PHE A 273 -3.91 20.75 5.86
CA PHE A 273 -5.37 20.66 5.92
C PHE A 273 -6.06 20.83 4.56
N ASN A 274 -5.33 21.24 3.53
CA ASN A 274 -5.89 21.55 2.22
C ASN A 274 -6.07 20.34 1.31
N PHE A 275 -5.97 19.10 1.82
CA PHE A 275 -6.24 17.92 1.00
C PHE A 275 -7.72 17.91 0.59
N GLN A 276 -7.95 18.34 -0.64
CA GLN A 276 -9.20 18.24 -1.36
C GLN A 276 -9.11 17.03 -2.29
N MET A 277 -10.23 16.47 -2.77
CA MET A 277 -10.15 15.44 -3.81
C MET A 277 -9.45 16.01 -5.05
N ILE A 278 -8.46 15.28 -5.56
CA ILE A 278 -7.60 15.74 -6.66
C ILE A 278 -7.95 14.97 -7.92
N PHE A 279 -8.20 15.72 -8.99
CA PHE A 279 -8.39 15.16 -10.33
C PHE A 279 -7.06 15.12 -11.05
N VAL A 280 -6.66 13.92 -11.45
CA VAL A 280 -5.52 13.69 -12.35
C VAL A 280 -6.10 13.36 -13.72
N PHE A 281 -5.73 14.13 -14.74
CA PHE A 281 -6.16 13.91 -16.11
C PHE A 281 -5.04 13.27 -16.93
N GLN A 282 -5.40 12.75 -18.11
CA GLN A 282 -4.41 12.39 -19.13
C GLN A 282 -3.48 13.57 -19.42
N GLY A 283 -2.18 13.28 -19.48
CA GLY A 283 -1.14 14.27 -19.74
C GLY A 283 -0.61 14.98 -18.50
N ASP A 284 -1.19 14.73 -17.32
CA ASP A 284 -0.61 15.16 -16.06
C ASP A 284 0.63 14.32 -15.70
N SER A 285 1.57 14.89 -14.95
CA SER A 285 2.71 14.15 -14.39
C SER A 285 2.65 14.16 -12.87
N LEU A 286 2.95 13.01 -12.26
CA LEU A 286 3.05 12.83 -10.82
C LEU A 286 4.50 12.53 -10.44
N ILE A 287 5.01 13.19 -9.41
CA ILE A 287 6.41 13.07 -8.99
C ILE A 287 6.46 12.84 -7.49
N THR A 288 6.85 11.64 -7.06
CA THR A 288 7.02 11.31 -5.65
C THR A 288 8.44 11.65 -5.24
N VAL A 289 8.57 12.58 -4.30
CA VAL A 289 9.84 13.10 -3.79
C VAL A 289 10.04 12.59 -2.38
N CYS A 290 11.18 11.94 -2.13
CA CYS A 290 11.56 11.42 -0.83
C CYS A 290 12.85 12.07 -0.35
N LYS A 291 12.86 12.55 0.89
CA LYS A 291 14.03 13.12 1.54
C LYS A 291 14.57 12.17 2.60
N TYR A 292 15.88 11.94 2.56
CA TYR A 292 16.57 11.03 3.45
C TYR A 292 17.67 11.72 4.24
N GLN A 293 17.95 11.19 5.42
CA GLN A 293 19.12 11.52 6.20
C GLN A 293 19.87 10.22 6.53
N THR A 294 21.11 10.13 6.07
CA THR A 294 21.97 8.95 6.24
C THR A 294 23.21 9.30 7.06
N GLU A 295 23.65 8.34 7.88
CA GLU A 295 24.92 8.42 8.62
C GLU A 295 26.02 7.68 7.83
N ASN A 296 26.91 6.96 8.53
CA ASN A 296 28.14 6.41 7.96
C ASN A 296 27.95 5.32 6.89
N LYS A 297 26.73 4.85 6.62
CA LYS A 297 26.45 3.77 5.66
C LYS A 297 25.59 4.27 4.50
N GLN A 298 25.95 3.83 3.29
CA GLN A 298 25.09 3.98 2.13
C GLN A 298 23.79 3.19 2.32
N LYS A 299 22.71 3.67 1.70
CA LYS A 299 21.44 2.96 1.60
C LYS A 299 21.17 2.64 0.13
N LEU A 300 20.73 1.43 -0.14
CA LEU A 300 20.31 0.99 -1.47
C LEU A 300 18.79 0.84 -1.48
N GLY A 301 18.18 0.89 -2.66
CA GLY A 301 16.80 0.49 -2.82
C GLY A 301 16.64 -1.01 -2.59
N GLY A 302 15.67 -1.39 -1.78
CA GLY A 302 15.50 -2.79 -1.41
C GLY A 302 14.40 -3.04 -0.40
N LEU A 303 14.22 -4.32 -0.09
CA LEU A 303 13.16 -4.80 0.79
C LEU A 303 13.57 -4.77 2.27
N ALA A 304 14.86 -4.81 2.62
CA ALA A 304 15.24 -4.88 4.03
C ALA A 304 14.99 -3.53 4.73
N SER A 305 14.73 -3.54 6.04
CA SER A 305 14.60 -2.30 6.82
C SER A 305 15.88 -1.44 6.84
N ASP A 306 17.04 -2.05 6.56
CA ASP A 306 18.32 -1.34 6.41
C ASP A 306 18.57 -0.83 4.98
N ASP A 307 17.74 -1.24 4.01
CA ASP A 307 17.61 -0.64 2.66
C ASP A 307 16.60 0.53 2.71
N GLU A 308 16.26 1.12 1.57
CA GLU A 308 15.28 2.19 1.45
C GLU A 308 14.23 1.99 0.34
N MET A 309 13.11 2.71 0.48
CA MET A 309 12.05 2.81 -0.52
C MET A 309 11.59 4.26 -0.69
N CYS A 310 11.04 4.59 -1.86
CA CYS A 310 10.41 5.87 -2.17
C CYS A 310 9.10 5.65 -2.92
N LEU A 311 7.99 5.47 -2.21
CA LEU A 311 6.71 5.07 -2.82
C LEU A 311 5.54 5.90 -2.30
N SER A 312 4.62 6.27 -3.19
CA SER A 312 3.28 6.74 -2.85
C SER A 312 2.22 5.89 -3.55
N PHE A 313 1.15 5.59 -2.83
CA PHE A 313 0.01 4.81 -3.30
C PHE A 313 -1.23 5.71 -3.25
N HIS A 314 -1.79 6.03 -4.41
CA HIS A 314 -2.94 6.92 -4.55
C HIS A 314 -4.19 6.11 -4.87
N TYR A 315 -5.15 6.10 -3.95
CA TYR A 315 -6.46 5.49 -4.16
C TYR A 315 -7.35 6.45 -4.94
N TYR A 316 -7.93 5.99 -6.04
CA TYR A 316 -8.73 6.80 -6.97
C TYR A 316 -10.01 6.11 -7.45
#